data_AF-A0A2W4TPG2-F1
#
_entry.id   AF-A0A2W4TPG2-F1
#
_cell.length_a   1.000
_cell.length_b   1.000
_cell.length_c   1.000
_cell.angle_alpha   90.00
_cell.angle_beta   90.00
_cell.angle_gamma   90.00
#
_symmetry.space_group_name_H-M   'P 1'
#
loop_
_entity.id
_entity.type
_entity.pdbx_description
1 polymer ?
#
loop_
_entity_poly.entity_id
_entity_poly.type
_entity_poly.pdbx_seq_one_letter_code
_entity_poly.pdbx_strand_id
1 'polypeptide(L)'
;MARGWESKSVDEQMAEAERAREEVAPPPSAEERERAARLEALTLDRARTLQQLQTACDRRYRAQLEAALAHLDAAIAGLERAGAGDPAKPTQT
;
A
#
# COMPACT_ATOMS: atom_id res chain seq x y z
N MET A 1 30.24 1.30 4.28
CA MET A 1 29.80 -0.10 4.02
C MET A 1 28.64 -0.54 4.90
N ALA A 2 27.95 0.36 5.62
CA ALA A 2 26.58 0.16 6.07
C ALA A 2 25.71 1.06 5.18
N ARG A 3 25.06 0.46 4.19
CA ARG A 3 24.22 1.18 3.21
C ARG A 3 22.88 1.48 3.88
N GLY A 4 22.86 2.54 4.69
CA GLY A 4 21.63 3.14 5.21
C GLY A 4 20.98 3.99 4.12
N TRP A 5 20.25 3.31 3.24
CA TRP A 5 19.34 3.80 2.19
C TRP A 5 18.14 2.85 2.44
N GLU A 6 16.94 3.20 2.91
CA GLU A 6 16.03 4.30 2.55
C GLU A 6 15.02 4.46 3.69
N SER A 7 15.10 5.53 4.48
CA SER A 7 13.96 5.93 5.33
C SER A 7 13.90 7.45 5.48
N LYS A 8 14.36 8.19 4.46
CA LYS A 8 14.45 9.66 4.50
C LYS A 8 13.88 10.35 3.26
N SER A 9 12.87 9.76 2.63
CA SER A 9 12.22 10.34 1.44
C SER A 9 10.71 10.10 1.37
N VAL A 10 10.02 9.93 2.50
CA VAL A 10 8.54 9.82 2.52
C VAL A 10 7.86 11.13 2.92
N ASP A 11 8.56 12.08 3.55
CA ASP A 11 7.99 13.40 3.90
C ASP A 11 8.05 14.44 2.77
N GLU A 12 8.91 14.26 1.76
CA GLU A 12 9.15 15.33 0.76
C GLU A 12 8.13 15.34 -0.40
N GLN A 13 7.40 14.25 -0.65
CA GLN A 13 6.39 14.23 -1.73
C GLN A 13 5.07 14.93 -1.34
N MET A 14 4.86 15.30 -0.08
CA MET A 14 3.66 16.03 0.33
C MET A 14 3.70 17.53 0.01
N ALA A 15 4.90 18.12 -0.17
CA ALA A 15 5.05 19.56 -0.34
C ALA A 15 4.59 20.08 -1.72
N GLU A 16 4.55 19.23 -2.75
CA GLU A 16 4.18 19.66 -4.11
C GLU A 16 2.66 19.61 -4.37
N ALA A 17 1.90 18.90 -3.53
CA ALA A 17 0.44 18.82 -3.60
C ALA A 17 -0.30 20.01 -2.94
N GLU A 18 0.42 20.99 -2.38
CA GLU A 18 -0.17 22.14 -1.69
C GLU A 18 -0.44 23.32 -2.62
N ARG A 19 0.23 23.42 -3.79
CA ARG A 19 0.09 24.58 -4.70
C ARG A 19 -1.05 24.48 -5.71
N ALA A 20 -1.70 23.33 -5.85
CA ALA A 20 -2.84 23.16 -6.75
C ALA A 20 -4.21 23.35 -6.05
N ARG A 21 -4.22 23.82 -4.80
CA ARG A 21 -5.39 23.81 -3.89
C ARG A 21 -6.35 24.99 -4.01
N GLU A 22 -6.50 25.59 -5.19
CA GLU A 22 -7.53 26.63 -5.38
C GLU A 22 -8.93 26.06 -5.70
N GLU A 23 -9.07 24.74 -5.92
CA GLU A 23 -10.40 24.08 -6.07
C GLU A 23 -10.52 22.72 -5.33
N VAL A 24 -9.59 22.42 -4.41
CA VAL A 24 -9.22 21.03 -4.10
C VAL A 24 -10.00 20.43 -2.93
N ALA A 25 -10.47 19.20 -3.18
CA ALA A 25 -11.04 18.28 -2.20
C ALA A 25 -10.30 18.30 -0.85
N PRO A 26 -11.01 18.08 0.27
CA PRO A 26 -10.39 18.06 1.59
C PRO A 26 -9.22 17.05 1.62
N PRO A 27 -8.13 17.37 2.34
CA PRO A 27 -7.01 16.45 2.48
C PRO A 27 -7.48 15.12 3.08
N PRO A 28 -6.86 13.99 2.69
CA PRO A 28 -7.24 12.68 3.19
C PRO A 28 -7.10 12.60 4.70
N SER A 29 -8.12 12.02 5.33
CA SER A 29 -8.16 11.71 6.75
C SER A 29 -6.98 10.82 7.16
N ALA A 30 -6.66 10.81 8.46
CA ALA A 30 -5.60 9.94 8.99
C ALA A 30 -5.86 8.46 8.67
N GLU A 31 -7.13 8.04 8.68
CA GLU A 31 -7.53 6.67 8.35
C GLU A 31 -7.29 6.34 6.88
N GLU A 32 -7.59 7.26 5.95
CA GLU A 32 -7.32 7.08 4.52
C GLU A 32 -5.81 7.00 4.23
N ARG A 33 -5.02 7.84 4.90
CA ARG A 33 -3.54 7.80 4.79
C ARG A 33 -2.97 6.48 5.30
N GLU A 34 -3.46 5.99 6.44
CA GLU A 34 -3.01 4.72 6.99
C GLU A 34 -3.43 3.54 6.09
N ARG A 35 -4.63 3.57 5.52
CA ARG A 35 -5.11 2.57 4.55
C ARG A 35 -4.23 2.56 3.30
N ALA A 36 -3.91 3.73 2.74
CA ALA A 36 -3.04 3.86 1.58
C ALA A 36 -1.64 3.29 1.85
N ALA A 37 -1.04 3.64 2.99
CA ALA A 37 0.27 3.11 3.40
C ALA A 37 0.25 1.58 3.57
N ARG A 38 -0.83 1.02 4.14
CA ARG A 38 -0.99 -0.44 4.28
C ARG A 38 -1.13 -1.13 2.92
N LEU A 39 -1.90 -0.55 2.00
CA LEU A 39 -2.08 -1.07 0.64
C LEU A 39 -0.74 -1.06 -0.12
N GLU A 40 0.03 0.02 -0.01
CA GLU A 40 1.36 0.12 -0.61
C GLU A 40 2.31 -0.96 -0.09
N ALA A 41 2.37 -1.15 1.23
CA ALA A 41 3.18 -2.18 1.85
C ALA A 41 2.80 -3.60 1.36
N LEU A 42 1.51 -3.91 1.32
CA LEU A 42 1.03 -5.21 0.81
C LEU A 42 1.35 -5.41 -0.68
N THR A 43 1.27 -4.35 -1.48
CA THR A 43 1.58 -4.40 -2.91
C THR A 43 3.07 -4.67 -3.14
N LEU A 44 3.93 -4.04 -2.33
CA LEU A 44 5.38 -4.28 -2.37
C LEU A 44 5.71 -5.73 -2.01
N ASP A 45 5.10 -6.25 -0.94
CA ASP A 45 5.30 -7.65 -0.52
C ASP A 45 4.81 -8.63 -1.59
N ARG A 46 3.66 -8.35 -2.22
CA ARG A 46 3.13 -9.13 -3.35
C ARG A 46 4.12 -9.18 -4.50
N ALA A 47 4.68 -8.03 -4.90
CA ALA A 47 5.68 -7.95 -5.96
C ALA A 47 6.93 -8.77 -5.63
N ARG A 48 7.40 -8.68 -4.38
CA ARG A 48 8.54 -9.47 -3.90
C ARG A 48 8.27 -10.98 -3.94
N THR A 49 7.10 -11.43 -3.47
CA THR A 49 6.71 -12.84 -3.52
C THR A 49 6.64 -13.35 -4.96
N LEU A 50 6.11 -12.56 -5.89
CA LEU A 50 6.11 -12.90 -7.32
C LEU A 50 7.53 -13.02 -7.90
N GLN A 51 8.45 -12.14 -7.52
CA GLN A 51 9.86 -12.26 -7.92
C GLN A 51 10.52 -13.52 -7.35
N GLN A 52 10.20 -13.89 -6.10
CA GLN A 52 10.68 -15.12 -5.49
C GLN A 52 10.12 -16.36 -6.19
N LEU A 53 8.84 -16.33 -6.61
CA LEU A 53 8.22 -17.42 -7.37
C LEU A 53 8.89 -17.67 -8.73
N GLN A 54 9.38 -16.61 -9.38
CA GLN A 54 10.08 -16.72 -10.66
C GLN A 54 11.43 -17.45 -10.55
N THR A 55 12.08 -17.36 -9.38
CA THR A 55 13.40 -17.97 -9.14
C THR A 55 13.33 -19.25 -8.30
N ALA A 56 12.18 -19.56 -7.70
CA ALA A 56 11.99 -20.73 -6.86
C ALA A 56 11.91 -22.03 -7.69
N CYS A 57 12.94 -22.86 -7.60
CA CYS A 57 12.98 -24.19 -8.22
C CYS A 57 12.43 -25.30 -7.29
N ASP A 58 12.44 -25.10 -5.97
CA ASP A 58 11.96 -26.07 -5.00
C ASP A 58 10.42 -26.06 -4.94
N ARG A 59 9.81 -27.24 -5.17
CA ARG A 59 8.35 -27.42 -5.24
C ARG A 59 7.65 -27.05 -3.93
N ARG A 60 8.24 -27.38 -2.78
CA ARG A 60 7.66 -27.11 -1.46
C ARG A 60 7.73 -25.63 -1.14
N TYR A 61 8.86 -24.99 -1.42
CA TYR A 61 9.05 -23.56 -1.24
C TYR A 61 8.15 -22.76 -2.17
N ARG A 62 8.01 -23.18 -3.43
CA ARG A 62 7.08 -22.57 -4.38
C ARG A 62 5.64 -22.64 -3.89
N ALA A 63 5.18 -23.78 -3.38
CA ALA A 63 3.84 -23.91 -2.81
C ALA A 63 3.60 -22.98 -1.61
N GLN A 64 4.63 -22.74 -0.77
CA GLN A 64 4.54 -21.77 0.33
C GLN A 64 4.42 -20.34 -0.18
N LEU A 65 5.20 -19.98 -1.21
CA LEU A 65 5.11 -18.66 -1.84
C LEU A 65 3.76 -18.43 -2.54
N GLU A 66 3.19 -19.45 -3.18
CA GLU A 66 1.85 -19.38 -3.77
C GLU A 66 0.77 -19.16 -2.70
N ALA A 67 0.86 -19.85 -1.56
CA ALA A 67 -0.06 -19.65 -0.44
C ALA A 67 0.09 -18.24 0.18
N ALA A 68 1.33 -17.75 0.32
CA ALA A 68 1.59 -16.40 0.80
C ALA A 68 1.03 -15.35 -0.17
N LEU A 69 1.19 -15.55 -1.48
CA LEU A 69 0.66 -14.67 -2.51
C LEU A 69 -0.87 -14.57 -2.42
N ALA A 70 -1.56 -15.71 -2.30
CA ALA A 70 -3.01 -15.74 -2.16
C ALA A 70 -3.50 -14.99 -0.91
N HIS A 71 -2.75 -15.07 0.20
CA HIS A 71 -3.05 -14.31 1.41
C HIS A 71 -2.90 -12.79 1.20
N LEU A 72 -1.82 -12.36 0.54
CA LEU A 72 -1.58 -10.95 0.21
C LEU A 72 -2.66 -10.40 -0.72
N ASP A 73 -3.03 -11.15 -1.76
CA ASP A 73 -4.10 -10.76 -2.70
C ASP A 73 -5.44 -10.60 -1.97
N ALA A 74 -5.77 -11.51 -1.04
CA ALA A 74 -6.99 -11.40 -0.25
C ALA A 74 -6.99 -10.17 0.69
N ALA A 75 -5.84 -9.85 1.29
CA ALA A 75 -5.67 -8.69 2.15
C ALA A 75 -5.83 -7.37 1.37
N ILE A 76 -5.20 -7.27 0.19
CA ILE A 76 -5.33 -6.11 -0.70
C ILE A 76 -6.80 -5.92 -1.09
N ALA A 77 -7.44 -6.97 -1.61
CA ALA A 77 -8.84 -6.89 -2.02
C ALA A 77 -9.77 -6.55 -0.84
N GLY A 78 -9.43 -6.98 0.37
CA GLY A 78 -10.13 -6.61 1.60
C GLY A 78 -10.03 -5.12 1.92
N LEU A 79 -8.83 -4.54 1.81
CA LEU A 79 -8.59 -3.11 2.03
C LEU A 79 -9.24 -2.25 0.94
N GLU A 80 -9.18 -2.67 -0.32
CA GLU A 80 -9.83 -1.95 -1.43
C GLU A 80 -11.34 -1.92 -1.27
N ARG A 81 -11.96 -3.05 -0.89
CA ARG A 81 -13.41 -3.10 -0.58
C ARG A 81 -13.76 -2.23 0.62
N ALA A 82 -12.91 -2.19 1.64
CA ALA A 82 -13.12 -1.34 2.80
C ALA A 82 -13.01 0.16 2.45
N GLY A 83 -12.12 0.52 1.51
CA GLY A 83 -11.98 1.90 1.01
C GLY A 83 -13.12 2.33 0.08
N ALA A 84 -13.63 1.43 -0.75
CA ALA A 84 -14.75 1.72 -1.66
C ALA A 84 -16.09 1.96 -0.94
N GLY A 85 -16.20 1.53 0.33
CA GLY A 85 -17.40 1.65 1.15
C GLY A 85 -17.50 2.92 2.00
N ASP A 86 -16.51 3.83 1.93
CA ASP A 86 -16.47 5.05 2.76
C ASP A 86 -16.70 6.29 1.88
N PRO A 87 -17.94 6.57 1.42
CA PRO A 87 -18.26 7.87 0.87
C PRO A 87 -18.29 8.84 2.04
N ALA A 88 -17.15 9.50 2.27
CA ALA A 88 -16.98 10.75 3.01
C ALA A 88 -18.24 11.16 3.77
N LYS A 89 -18.39 10.75 5.04
CA LYS A 89 -19.46 11.29 5.89
C LYS A 89 -19.18 12.79 6.09
N PRO A 90 -20.00 13.71 5.54
CA PRO A 90 -19.89 15.10 5.89
C PRO A 90 -20.63 15.26 7.23
N THR A 91 -19.92 15.07 8.34
CA THR A 91 -20.49 15.41 9.65
C THR A 91 -20.31 16.91 9.85
N GLN A 92 -21.24 17.67 9.28
CA GLN A 92 -21.45 19.08 9.54
C GLN A 92 -22.26 19.20 10.84
N THR A 93 -21.70 19.82 11.89
CA THR A 93 -22.41 20.53 12.97
C THR A 93 -21.44 21.47 13.65
#